data_AF-A0A016S179-F1
#
_entry.id   AF-A0A016S179-F1
#
_cell.length_a   1.000
_cell.length_b   1.000
_cell.length_c   1.000
_cell.angle_alpha   90.00
_cell.angle_beta   90.00
_cell.angle_gamma   90.00
#
_symmetry.space_group_name_H-M   'P 1'
#
loop_
_entity.id
_entity.type
_entity.pdbx_description
1 polymer ?
#
loop_
_entity_poly.entity_id
_entity_poly.type
_entity_poly.pdbx_seq_one_letter_code
_entity_poly.pdbx_strand_id
1 'polypeptide(L)'
;MGEFQSTDKGERFVDVLIKQGIVPGIKVDLGVVPLAGTIGEGTTQGLDNLAQRAAHFKKGGCGFAKWRCVLTIGPHTPSHLGMLENANVLARYATICQANGLVPIVEPEVLCDGDHDIHRAQKVTEQVLAFVYKALADHHVYLEGTLLKPNMVTPGQSCPKKATPEEVGIATVTALRRGVPAAVPGVTFLSGGQSELDATANLHAINTVKLHRPWKLTFSYGRALQASVLKAWQGKDENIEAAQKVLLHRAKVGKTAKANGMAAMGKYEGEDAAGAAAESLFVAKHAY
;
A
#
# COMPACT_ATOMS: atom_id res chain seq x y z
N MET A 1 12.91 9.36 9.40
CA MET A 1 13.13 10.05 10.69
C MET A 1 12.62 9.28 11.92
N GLY A 2 11.62 8.38 11.81
CA GLY A 2 11.04 7.71 13.01
C GLY A 2 11.86 6.59 13.67
N GLU A 3 12.87 6.01 13.02
CA GLU A 3 13.63 4.87 13.59
C GLU A 3 14.48 5.26 14.82
N PHE A 4 14.95 6.50 14.86
CA PHE A 4 15.78 7.01 15.96
C PHE A 4 14.97 7.73 17.04
N GLN A 5 13.64 7.67 16.97
CA GLN A 5 12.78 8.29 17.95
C GLN A 5 12.49 7.33 19.10
N SER A 6 12.33 7.93 20.28
CA SER A 6 11.94 7.24 21.51
C SER A 6 10.61 7.78 22.01
N THR A 7 9.90 6.94 22.76
CA THR A 7 8.76 7.34 23.60
C THR A 7 9.21 8.34 24.68
N ASP A 8 8.26 8.97 25.36
CA ASP A 8 8.52 9.83 26.54
C ASP A 8 9.23 9.09 27.68
N LYS A 9 9.20 7.75 27.67
CA LYS A 9 9.89 6.87 28.61
C LYS A 9 11.31 6.47 28.16
N GLY A 10 11.79 7.05 27.06
CA GLY A 10 13.13 6.79 26.50
C GLY A 10 13.24 5.48 25.70
N GLU A 11 12.17 4.69 25.60
CA GLU A 11 12.17 3.44 24.82
C GLU A 11 12.07 3.74 23.32
N ARG A 12 12.96 3.16 22.51
CA ARG A 12 12.95 3.33 21.04
C ARG A 12 11.65 2.76 20.45
N PHE A 13 11.07 3.43 19.46
CA PHE A 13 9.85 2.93 18.83
C PHE A 13 10.01 1.54 18.19
N VAL A 14 11.18 1.24 17.62
CA VAL A 14 11.50 -0.08 17.07
C VAL A 14 11.36 -1.17 18.14
N ASP A 15 11.83 -0.92 19.37
CA ASP A 15 11.77 -1.89 20.45
C ASP A 15 10.33 -2.08 20.96
N VAL A 16 9.55 -0.99 21.04
CA VAL A 16 8.11 -1.05 21.37
C VAL A 16 7.36 -1.95 20.39
N LEU A 17 7.60 -1.79 19.09
CA LEU A 17 6.96 -2.58 18.04
C LEU A 17 7.36 -4.06 18.15
N ILE A 18 8.65 -4.35 18.29
CA ILE A 18 9.16 -5.73 18.42
C ILE A 18 8.57 -6.42 19.64
N LYS A 19 8.46 -5.75 20.80
CA LYS A 19 7.84 -6.30 22.01
C LYS A 19 6.36 -6.67 21.82
N GLN A 20 5.67 -6.02 20.89
CA GLN A 20 4.29 -6.32 20.52
C GLN A 20 4.18 -7.34 19.37
N GLY A 21 5.29 -7.93 18.92
CA GLY A 21 5.32 -8.86 17.79
C GLY A 21 5.10 -8.19 16.43
N ILE A 22 5.23 -6.86 16.35
CA ILE A 22 5.11 -6.09 15.11
C ILE A 22 6.51 -5.93 14.50
N VAL A 23 6.67 -6.41 13.27
CA VAL A 23 7.93 -6.24 12.53
C VAL A 23 8.08 -4.76 12.13
N PRO A 24 9.16 -4.06 12.52
CA PRO A 24 9.41 -2.69 12.08
C PRO A 24 9.82 -2.64 10.61
N GLY A 25 9.42 -1.60 9.91
CA GLY A 25 9.85 -1.36 8.53
C GLY A 25 10.06 0.10 8.22
N ILE A 26 10.75 0.37 7.11
CA ILE A 26 11.29 1.69 6.79
C ILE A 26 10.98 2.12 5.35
N LYS A 27 10.55 3.38 5.16
CA LYS A 27 10.44 3.99 3.83
C LYS A 27 11.84 4.43 3.40
N VAL A 28 12.30 3.97 2.23
CA VAL A 28 13.68 4.23 1.77
C VAL A 28 13.75 5.02 0.46
N ASP A 29 12.62 5.19 -0.23
CA ASP A 29 12.53 6.14 -1.34
C ASP A 29 12.63 7.59 -0.85
N LEU A 30 13.14 8.46 -1.74
CA LEU A 30 13.32 9.89 -1.51
C LEU A 30 12.30 10.73 -2.31
N GLY A 31 11.15 10.13 -2.66
CA GLY A 31 10.06 10.80 -3.36
C GLY A 31 10.12 10.71 -4.89
N VAL A 32 9.06 11.21 -5.52
CA VAL A 32 8.85 11.19 -6.97
C VAL A 32 9.50 12.42 -7.59
N VAL A 33 10.15 12.23 -8.74
CA VAL A 33 10.72 13.29 -9.58
C VAL A 33 10.10 13.24 -10.98
N PRO A 34 9.93 14.38 -11.67
CA PRO A 34 9.35 14.41 -13.00
C PRO A 34 10.18 13.61 -14.02
N LEU A 35 9.50 12.93 -14.94
CA LEU A 35 10.13 12.24 -16.06
C LEU A 35 10.06 13.13 -17.31
N ALA A 36 11.16 13.79 -17.66
CA ALA A 36 11.20 14.75 -18.76
C ALA A 36 10.77 14.11 -20.09
N GLY A 37 10.01 14.86 -20.90
CA GLY A 37 9.47 14.38 -22.17
C GLY A 37 8.18 13.54 -22.05
N THR A 38 7.61 13.41 -20.85
CA THR A 38 6.32 12.76 -20.60
C THR A 38 5.21 13.74 -20.21
N ILE A 39 3.96 13.27 -20.18
CA ILE A 39 2.80 14.08 -19.81
C ILE A 39 2.53 13.97 -18.30
N GLY A 40 3.29 14.75 -17.52
CA GLY A 40 3.10 14.83 -16.07
C GLY A 40 3.36 13.51 -15.33
N GLU A 41 4.19 12.62 -15.90
CA GLU A 41 4.61 11.39 -15.24
C GLU A 41 5.90 11.61 -14.43
N GLY A 42 6.21 10.67 -13.55
CA GLY A 42 7.41 10.70 -12.73
C GLY A 42 8.04 9.32 -12.55
N THR A 43 9.28 9.33 -12.06
CA THR A 43 9.97 8.17 -11.49
C THR A 43 10.28 8.45 -10.02
N THR A 44 10.78 7.48 -9.27
CA THR A 44 11.10 7.65 -7.85
C THR A 44 12.61 7.62 -7.65
N GLN A 45 13.13 8.53 -6.82
CA GLN A 45 14.56 8.60 -6.51
C GLN A 45 14.89 7.95 -5.15
N GLY A 46 16.19 7.71 -4.90
CA GLY A 46 16.69 7.19 -3.61
C GLY A 46 17.58 5.95 -3.71
N LEU A 47 18.02 5.56 -4.91
CA LEU A 47 18.91 4.41 -5.09
C LEU A 47 20.34 4.71 -4.62
N ASP A 48 20.76 5.98 -4.68
CA ASP A 48 22.07 6.41 -4.22
C ASP A 48 22.24 6.12 -2.73
N ASN A 49 23.35 5.44 -2.41
CA ASN A 49 23.67 4.96 -1.07
C ASN A 49 22.59 4.04 -0.42
N LEU A 50 21.68 3.45 -1.21
CA LEU A 50 20.61 2.63 -0.66
C LEU A 50 21.14 1.39 0.06
N ALA A 51 22.22 0.76 -0.43
CA ALA A 51 22.80 -0.42 0.22
C ALA A 51 23.28 -0.11 1.65
N GLN A 52 24.02 1.00 1.82
CA GLN A 52 24.51 1.44 3.13
C GLN A 52 23.34 1.78 4.07
N ARG A 53 22.32 2.49 3.56
CA ARG A 53 21.11 2.82 4.34
C ARG A 53 20.34 1.55 4.73
N ALA A 54 20.16 0.60 3.81
CA ALA A 54 19.48 -0.65 4.06
C ALA A 54 20.19 -1.50 5.13
N ALA A 55 21.51 -1.63 5.05
CA ALA A 55 22.32 -2.31 6.07
C ALA A 55 22.19 -1.64 7.44
N HIS A 56 22.21 -0.30 7.46
CA HIS A 56 22.03 0.47 8.69
C HIS A 56 20.65 0.21 9.32
N PHE A 57 19.57 0.28 8.53
CA PHE A 57 18.21 0.02 9.00
C PHE A 57 18.00 -1.42 9.45
N LYS A 58 18.64 -2.38 8.78
CA LYS A 58 18.63 -3.78 9.22
C LYS A 58 19.26 -3.93 10.60
N LYS A 59 20.43 -3.30 10.81
CA LYS A 59 21.10 -3.27 12.13
C LYS A 59 20.26 -2.56 13.20
N GLY A 60 19.47 -1.57 12.80
CA GLY A 60 18.55 -0.84 13.68
C GLY A 60 17.33 -1.64 14.14
N GLY A 61 17.01 -2.77 13.48
CA GLY A 61 15.93 -3.69 13.86
C GLY A 61 14.81 -3.79 12.82
N CYS A 62 14.93 -3.14 11.66
CA CYS A 62 13.92 -3.22 10.60
C CYS A 62 13.97 -4.59 9.90
N GLY A 63 12.80 -5.17 9.61
CA GLY A 63 12.64 -6.42 8.88
C GLY A 63 12.28 -6.24 7.40
N PHE A 64 11.70 -5.10 7.03
CA PHE A 64 11.27 -4.81 5.67
C PHE A 64 11.47 -3.33 5.31
N ALA A 65 11.43 -3.03 4.02
CA ALA A 65 11.48 -1.69 3.48
C ALA A 65 10.26 -1.42 2.59
N LYS A 66 10.01 -0.15 2.27
CA LYS A 66 8.98 0.28 1.30
C LYS A 66 9.55 1.29 0.32
N TRP A 67 9.19 1.14 -0.95
CA TRP A 67 9.48 2.09 -2.02
C TRP A 67 8.24 2.34 -2.87
N ARG A 68 7.82 3.60 -2.95
CA ARG A 68 6.62 4.01 -3.71
C ARG A 68 6.97 4.57 -5.09
N CYS A 69 6.39 3.99 -6.13
CA CYS A 69 6.29 4.55 -7.47
C CYS A 69 4.86 5.01 -7.75
N VAL A 70 4.71 5.98 -8.65
CA VAL A 70 3.41 6.60 -8.96
C VAL A 70 3.17 6.62 -10.45
N LEU A 71 2.03 6.08 -10.86
CA LEU A 71 1.57 6.08 -12.24
C LEU A 71 0.18 6.72 -12.33
N THR A 72 -0.10 7.44 -13.40
CA THR A 72 -1.37 8.15 -13.61
C THR A 72 -2.14 7.55 -14.78
N ILE A 73 -3.46 7.47 -14.66
CA ILE A 73 -4.33 7.07 -15.77
C ILE A 73 -4.80 8.32 -16.50
N GLY A 74 -4.51 8.39 -17.80
CA GLY A 74 -5.01 9.42 -18.69
C GLY A 74 -5.19 8.89 -20.11
N PRO A 75 -5.48 9.79 -21.07
CA PRO A 75 -5.59 9.42 -22.49
C PRO A 75 -4.31 8.80 -23.05
N HIS A 76 -3.15 9.29 -22.60
CA HIS A 76 -1.82 8.87 -23.05
C HIS A 76 -0.91 8.36 -21.92
N THR A 77 -1.44 8.25 -20.70
CA THR A 77 -0.70 7.78 -19.52
C THR A 77 -1.40 6.57 -18.86
N PRO A 78 -0.65 5.65 -18.23
CA PRO A 78 0.81 5.66 -18.13
C PRO A 78 1.45 5.32 -19.47
N SER A 79 2.51 6.04 -19.84
CA SER A 79 3.24 5.78 -21.07
C SER A 79 4.09 4.52 -20.93
N HIS A 80 4.58 3.99 -22.05
CA HIS A 80 5.55 2.90 -22.03
C HIS A 80 6.80 3.27 -21.22
N LEU A 81 7.30 4.50 -21.38
CA LEU A 81 8.45 4.99 -20.63
C LEU A 81 8.16 5.06 -19.13
N GLY A 82 6.99 5.61 -18.74
CA GLY A 82 6.56 5.68 -17.35
C GLY A 82 6.47 4.31 -16.67
N MET A 83 5.91 3.31 -17.36
CA MET A 83 5.84 1.93 -16.84
C MET A 83 7.22 1.27 -16.76
N LEU A 84 8.04 1.40 -17.80
CA LEU A 84 9.37 0.80 -17.86
C LEU A 84 10.30 1.33 -16.76
N GLU A 85 10.35 2.64 -16.61
CA GLU A 85 11.23 3.31 -15.65
C GLU A 85 10.84 2.98 -14.21
N ASN A 86 9.54 3.07 -13.87
CA ASN A 86 9.06 2.73 -12.52
C ASN A 86 9.24 1.24 -12.19
N ALA A 87 9.05 0.33 -13.15
CA ALA A 87 9.32 -1.08 -12.96
C ALA A 87 10.81 -1.35 -12.71
N ASN A 88 11.70 -0.73 -13.49
CA ASN A 88 13.15 -0.89 -13.37
C ASN A 88 13.68 -0.37 -12.02
N VAL A 89 13.24 0.81 -11.57
CA VAL A 89 13.67 1.35 -10.27
C VAL A 89 13.18 0.50 -9.09
N LEU A 90 11.95 -0.02 -9.15
CA LEU A 90 11.43 -0.95 -8.14
C LEU A 90 12.26 -2.24 -8.07
N ALA A 91 12.67 -2.79 -9.21
CA ALA A 91 13.48 -4.00 -9.25
C ALA A 91 14.89 -3.80 -8.70
N ARG A 92 15.53 -2.67 -9.02
CA ARG A 92 16.80 -2.27 -8.42
C ARG A 92 16.70 -2.10 -6.91
N TYR A 93 15.67 -1.39 -6.45
CA TYR A 93 15.38 -1.21 -5.02
C TYR A 93 15.22 -2.57 -4.31
N ALA A 94 14.41 -3.47 -4.89
CA ALA A 94 14.12 -4.77 -4.30
C ALA A 94 15.38 -5.62 -4.13
N THR A 95 16.22 -5.69 -5.15
CA THR A 95 17.50 -6.42 -5.12
C THR A 95 18.44 -5.88 -4.05
N ILE A 96 18.57 -4.54 -3.94
CA ILE A 96 19.41 -3.92 -2.91
C ILE A 96 18.88 -4.22 -1.51
N CYS A 97 17.56 -4.20 -1.29
CA CYS A 97 16.97 -4.57 -0.01
C CYS A 97 17.25 -6.03 0.36
N GLN A 98 17.04 -6.96 -0.57
CA GLN A 98 17.29 -8.39 -0.33
C GLN A 98 18.77 -8.67 0.00
N ALA A 99 19.69 -8.04 -0.73
CA ALA A 99 21.13 -8.15 -0.46
C ALA A 99 21.53 -7.67 0.95
N ASN A 100 20.70 -6.84 1.59
CA ASN A 100 20.93 -6.29 2.93
C ASN A 100 19.95 -6.84 3.98
N GLY A 101 19.24 -7.93 3.69
CA GLY A 101 18.38 -8.63 4.65
C GLY A 101 17.06 -7.91 4.99
N LEU A 102 16.59 -7.01 4.12
CA LEU A 102 15.28 -6.38 4.22
C LEU A 102 14.34 -6.96 3.16
N VAL A 103 13.13 -7.35 3.57
CA VAL A 103 12.04 -7.70 2.62
C VAL A 103 11.58 -6.41 1.90
N PRO A 104 11.63 -6.32 0.56
CA PRO A 104 11.11 -5.16 -0.15
C PRO A 104 9.59 -5.24 -0.33
N ILE A 105 8.89 -4.19 0.08
CA ILE A 105 7.51 -3.92 -0.34
C ILE A 105 7.58 -3.11 -1.64
N VAL A 106 7.19 -3.75 -2.74
CA VAL A 106 7.15 -3.18 -4.09
C VAL A 106 5.81 -2.47 -4.27
N GLU A 107 5.80 -1.14 -4.36
CA GLU A 107 4.59 -0.31 -4.42
C GLU A 107 4.48 0.46 -5.74
N PRO A 108 3.93 -0.14 -6.81
CA PRO A 108 3.60 0.54 -8.06
C PRO A 108 2.18 1.12 -7.97
N GLU A 109 2.01 2.28 -7.32
CA GLU A 109 0.68 2.88 -7.15
C GLU A 109 0.18 3.49 -8.45
N VAL A 110 -0.90 2.93 -9.00
CA VAL A 110 -1.70 3.59 -10.03
C VAL A 110 -2.74 4.48 -9.33
N LEU A 111 -2.65 5.79 -9.56
CA LEU A 111 -3.53 6.77 -8.92
C LEU A 111 -4.97 6.65 -9.44
N CYS A 112 -5.93 6.91 -8.54
CA CYS A 112 -7.34 6.97 -8.87
C CYS A 112 -7.78 8.34 -9.43
N ASP A 113 -6.89 9.30 -9.62
CA ASP A 113 -7.20 10.59 -10.24
C ASP A 113 -7.78 10.40 -11.66
N GLY A 114 -8.86 11.11 -11.98
CA GLY A 114 -9.52 11.09 -13.29
C GLY A 114 -10.95 10.53 -13.28
N ASP A 115 -11.53 10.41 -14.46
CA ASP A 115 -12.93 10.00 -14.73
C ASP A 115 -13.05 8.60 -15.34
N HIS A 116 -11.93 7.90 -15.47
CA HIS A 116 -11.84 6.56 -16.05
C HIS A 116 -12.72 5.53 -15.31
N ASP A 117 -13.25 4.57 -16.05
CA ASP A 117 -14.04 3.48 -15.47
C ASP A 117 -13.15 2.39 -14.84
N ILE A 118 -13.79 1.45 -14.14
CA ILE A 118 -13.11 0.34 -13.48
C ILE A 118 -12.40 -0.59 -14.48
N HIS A 119 -12.88 -0.70 -15.72
CA HIS A 119 -12.28 -1.54 -16.75
C HIS A 119 -10.96 -0.95 -17.24
N ARG A 120 -10.89 0.37 -17.41
CA ARG A 120 -9.66 1.10 -17.71
C ARG A 120 -8.67 0.97 -16.57
N ALA A 121 -9.11 1.12 -15.32
CA ALA A 121 -8.25 0.91 -14.15
C ALA A 121 -7.71 -0.52 -14.07
N GLN A 122 -8.54 -1.53 -14.36
CA GLN A 122 -8.12 -2.93 -14.40
C GLN A 122 -7.06 -3.16 -15.47
N LYS A 123 -7.30 -2.68 -16.70
CA LYS A 123 -6.38 -2.80 -17.82
C LYS A 123 -5.02 -2.18 -17.49
N VAL A 124 -5.00 -0.96 -16.95
CA VAL A 124 -3.74 -0.29 -16.59
C VAL A 124 -3.03 -1.06 -15.47
N THR A 125 -3.75 -1.50 -14.44
CA THR A 125 -3.17 -2.30 -13.35
C THR A 125 -2.52 -3.59 -13.88
N GLU A 126 -3.20 -4.32 -14.78
CA GLU A 126 -2.65 -5.52 -15.42
C GLU A 126 -1.35 -5.22 -16.20
N GLN A 127 -1.32 -4.13 -16.96
CA GLN A 127 -0.13 -3.72 -17.72
C GLN A 127 1.03 -3.35 -16.79
N VAL A 128 0.77 -2.51 -15.78
CA VAL A 128 1.80 -2.09 -14.81
C VAL A 128 2.39 -3.29 -14.07
N LEU A 129 1.56 -4.23 -13.61
CA LEU A 129 2.03 -5.43 -12.93
C LEU A 129 2.90 -6.31 -13.85
N ALA A 130 2.55 -6.43 -15.13
CA ALA A 130 3.35 -7.18 -16.10
C ALA A 130 4.76 -6.57 -16.27
N PHE A 131 4.87 -5.24 -16.38
CA PHE A 131 6.16 -4.55 -16.41
C PHE A 131 6.96 -4.77 -15.12
N VAL A 132 6.30 -4.63 -13.96
CA VAL A 132 6.93 -4.81 -12.65
C VAL A 132 7.50 -6.22 -12.50
N TYR A 133 6.70 -7.28 -12.71
CA TYR A 133 7.18 -8.64 -12.49
C TYR A 133 8.21 -9.09 -13.52
N LYS A 134 8.15 -8.58 -14.77
CA LYS A 134 9.23 -8.79 -15.73
C LYS A 134 10.54 -8.15 -15.24
N ALA A 135 10.49 -6.91 -14.77
CA ALA A 135 11.68 -6.24 -14.23
C ALA A 135 12.22 -6.93 -12.96
N LEU A 136 11.35 -7.38 -12.05
CA LEU A 136 11.77 -8.16 -10.87
C LEU A 136 12.49 -9.45 -11.27
N ALA A 137 12.01 -10.15 -12.30
CA ALA A 137 12.67 -11.34 -12.83
C ALA A 137 14.03 -11.02 -13.47
N ASP A 138 14.12 -9.94 -14.25
CA ASP A 138 15.36 -9.51 -14.91
C ASP A 138 16.47 -9.11 -13.92
N HIS A 139 16.08 -8.61 -12.74
CA HIS A 139 17.01 -8.27 -11.65
C HIS A 139 17.22 -9.41 -10.66
N HIS A 140 16.74 -10.62 -10.96
CA HIS A 140 16.91 -11.82 -10.14
C HIS A 140 16.32 -11.71 -8.73
N VAL A 141 15.24 -10.95 -8.57
CA VAL A 141 14.57 -10.77 -7.27
C VAL A 141 13.93 -12.09 -6.82
N TYR A 142 14.22 -12.50 -5.58
CA TYR A 142 13.64 -13.68 -4.95
C TYR A 142 12.20 -13.38 -4.48
N LEU A 143 11.18 -13.78 -5.25
CA LEU A 143 9.80 -13.33 -5.06
C LEU A 143 9.17 -13.76 -3.73
N GLU A 144 9.52 -14.93 -3.22
CA GLU A 144 9.09 -15.46 -1.92
C GLU A 144 9.55 -14.56 -0.76
N GLY A 145 10.62 -13.79 -0.98
CA GLY A 145 11.15 -12.78 -0.07
C GLY A 145 10.71 -11.36 -0.41
N THR A 146 9.55 -11.15 -1.03
CA THR A 146 8.98 -9.84 -1.36
C THR A 146 7.54 -9.69 -0.87
N LEU A 147 7.01 -8.46 -0.90
CA LEU A 147 5.57 -8.19 -0.84
C LEU A 147 5.18 -7.20 -1.93
N LEU A 148 3.97 -7.32 -2.44
CA LEU A 148 3.40 -6.35 -3.38
C LEU A 148 2.44 -5.42 -2.64
N LYS A 149 2.55 -4.11 -2.84
CA LYS A 149 1.59 -3.10 -2.36
C LYS A 149 0.99 -2.36 -3.55
N PRO A 150 -0.05 -2.90 -4.19
CA PRO A 150 -0.70 -2.25 -5.31
C PRO A 150 -1.88 -1.41 -4.83
N ASN A 151 -2.39 -0.54 -5.71
CA ASN A 151 -3.75 -0.01 -5.59
C ASN A 151 -4.78 -1.14 -5.74
N MET A 152 -5.95 -0.96 -5.13
CA MET A 152 -7.14 -1.71 -5.54
C MET A 152 -7.59 -1.22 -6.92
N VAL A 153 -8.29 -2.06 -7.67
CA VAL A 153 -8.87 -1.67 -8.96
C VAL A 153 -10.21 -0.99 -8.72
N THR A 154 -10.21 0.33 -8.74
CA THR A 154 -11.39 1.18 -8.54
C THR A 154 -11.60 2.09 -9.76
N PRO A 155 -12.84 2.55 -10.03
CA PRO A 155 -13.02 3.64 -10.99
C PRO A 155 -12.30 4.90 -10.49
N GLY A 156 -12.05 5.83 -11.41
CA GLY A 156 -11.47 7.12 -11.10
C GLY A 156 -12.34 7.91 -10.12
N GLN A 157 -11.71 8.79 -9.34
CA GLN A 157 -12.38 9.57 -8.30
C GLN A 157 -13.54 10.40 -8.88
N SER A 158 -13.34 10.97 -10.07
CA SER A 158 -14.31 11.78 -10.81
C SER A 158 -15.21 10.94 -11.72
N CYS A 159 -15.08 9.61 -11.73
CA CYS A 159 -15.96 8.76 -12.52
C CYS A 159 -17.40 8.87 -12.00
N PRO A 160 -18.40 9.15 -12.87
CA PRO A 160 -19.79 9.28 -12.47
C PRO A 160 -20.38 7.94 -12.00
N LYS A 161 -19.90 6.82 -12.57
CA LYS A 161 -20.30 5.48 -12.15
C LYS A 161 -19.40 5.01 -11.00
N LYS A 162 -19.95 4.94 -9.79
CA LYS A 162 -19.28 4.30 -8.65
C LYS A 162 -19.36 2.78 -8.80
N ALA A 163 -18.33 2.09 -8.29
CA ALA A 163 -18.28 0.64 -8.26
C ALA A 163 -18.68 0.14 -6.87
N THR A 164 -19.37 -0.99 -6.81
CA THR A 164 -19.62 -1.66 -5.52
C THR A 164 -18.36 -2.37 -5.03
N PRO A 165 -18.24 -2.68 -3.72
CA PRO A 165 -17.12 -3.47 -3.22
C PRO A 165 -16.93 -4.81 -3.93
N GLU A 166 -18.01 -5.47 -4.35
CA GLU A 166 -17.97 -6.73 -5.09
C GLU A 166 -17.36 -6.55 -6.49
N GLU A 167 -17.71 -5.48 -7.20
CA GLU A 167 -17.10 -5.13 -8.48
C GLU A 167 -15.60 -4.83 -8.33
N VAL A 168 -15.22 -4.05 -7.30
CA VAL A 168 -13.81 -3.79 -6.94
C VAL A 168 -13.08 -5.09 -6.62
N GLY A 169 -13.71 -5.98 -5.84
CA GLY A 169 -13.17 -7.28 -5.47
C GLY A 169 -12.85 -8.15 -6.69
N ILE A 170 -13.83 -8.31 -7.59
CA ILE A 170 -13.66 -9.10 -8.81
C ILE A 170 -12.60 -8.51 -9.73
N ALA A 171 -12.64 -7.20 -9.98
CA ALA A 171 -11.67 -6.53 -10.87
C ALA A 171 -10.25 -6.62 -10.31
N THR A 172 -10.08 -6.41 -9.00
CA THR A 172 -8.78 -6.46 -8.33
C THR A 172 -8.19 -7.88 -8.35
N VAL A 173 -8.96 -8.88 -7.92
CA VAL A 173 -8.47 -10.28 -7.91
C VAL A 173 -8.19 -10.78 -9.32
N THR A 174 -8.97 -10.36 -10.31
CA THR A 174 -8.73 -10.70 -11.72
C THR A 174 -7.41 -10.12 -12.22
N ALA A 175 -7.15 -8.83 -11.96
CA ALA A 175 -5.89 -8.19 -12.34
C ALA A 175 -4.67 -8.88 -11.69
N LEU A 176 -4.76 -9.19 -10.40
CA LEU A 176 -3.68 -9.89 -9.69
C LEU A 176 -3.44 -11.30 -10.26
N ARG A 177 -4.51 -12.06 -10.53
CA ARG A 177 -4.42 -13.40 -11.15
C ARG A 177 -3.74 -13.40 -12.52
N ARG A 178 -3.79 -12.28 -13.24
CA ARG A 178 -3.18 -12.13 -14.57
C ARG A 178 -1.75 -11.60 -14.52
N GLY A 179 -1.34 -10.91 -13.45
CA GLY A 179 -0.05 -10.21 -13.38
C GLY A 179 0.92 -10.69 -12.31
N VAL A 180 0.46 -11.34 -11.24
CA VAL A 180 1.28 -11.69 -10.07
C VAL A 180 1.66 -13.17 -10.10
N PRO A 181 2.95 -13.55 -9.97
CA PRO A 181 3.35 -14.93 -9.80
C PRO A 181 2.94 -15.49 -8.42
N ALA A 182 2.55 -16.78 -8.35
CA ALA A 182 2.13 -17.45 -7.11
C ALA A 182 3.24 -17.55 -6.03
N ALA A 183 4.51 -17.36 -6.41
CA ALA A 183 5.65 -17.36 -5.48
C ALA A 183 5.65 -16.17 -4.51
N VAL A 184 5.00 -15.06 -4.86
CA VAL A 184 4.83 -13.93 -3.95
C VAL A 184 4.04 -14.42 -2.72
N PRO A 185 4.43 -14.11 -1.48
CA PRO A 185 3.71 -14.62 -0.31
C PRO A 185 2.44 -13.80 0.01
N GLY A 186 2.44 -12.50 -0.33
CA GLY A 186 1.34 -11.62 0.04
C GLY A 186 1.26 -10.31 -0.74
N VAL A 187 0.04 -9.81 -0.82
CA VAL A 187 -0.35 -8.51 -1.38
C VAL A 187 -0.93 -7.67 -0.25
N THR A 188 -0.34 -6.50 0.00
CA THR A 188 -0.66 -5.59 1.11
C THR A 188 -1.19 -4.27 0.57
N PHE A 189 -2.48 -4.21 0.22
CA PHE A 189 -3.07 -3.08 -0.50
C PHE A 189 -2.84 -1.73 0.19
N LEU A 190 -2.54 -0.70 -0.61
CA LEU A 190 -2.69 0.69 -0.20
C LEU A 190 -4.17 1.09 -0.22
N SER A 191 -4.57 2.01 0.65
CA SER A 191 -5.94 2.53 0.66
C SER A 191 -6.17 3.63 -0.38
N GLY A 192 -5.11 4.28 -0.87
CA GLY A 192 -5.23 5.43 -1.77
C GLY A 192 -6.08 6.52 -1.12
N GLY A 193 -7.02 7.10 -1.88
CA GLY A 193 -7.98 8.11 -1.42
C GLY A 193 -9.28 7.56 -0.81
N GLN A 194 -9.41 6.25 -0.65
CA GLN A 194 -10.63 5.64 -0.10
C GLN A 194 -10.89 6.09 1.34
N SER A 195 -12.16 6.18 1.72
CA SER A 195 -12.56 6.35 3.12
C SER A 195 -12.10 5.16 3.97
N GLU A 196 -12.14 5.30 5.30
CA GLU A 196 -11.83 4.17 6.18
C GLU A 196 -12.83 3.02 5.96
N LEU A 197 -14.12 3.32 5.77
CA LEU A 197 -15.16 2.33 5.50
C LEU A 197 -14.95 1.61 4.17
N ASP A 198 -14.74 2.37 3.08
CA ASP A 198 -14.57 1.80 1.74
C ASP A 198 -13.35 0.90 1.66
N ALA A 199 -12.24 1.32 2.27
CA ALA A 199 -11.02 0.52 2.30
C ALA A 199 -11.21 -0.82 3.04
N THR A 200 -12.03 -0.85 4.10
CA THR A 200 -12.38 -2.10 4.80
C THR A 200 -13.32 -2.96 3.96
N ALA A 201 -14.39 -2.37 3.41
CA ALA A 201 -15.40 -3.07 2.63
C ALA A 201 -14.80 -3.68 1.35
N ASN A 202 -13.96 -2.94 0.64
CA ASN A 202 -13.28 -3.42 -0.56
C ASN A 202 -12.29 -4.54 -0.23
N LEU A 203 -11.51 -4.42 0.85
CA LEU A 203 -10.62 -5.49 1.29
C LEU A 203 -11.40 -6.77 1.66
N HIS A 204 -12.55 -6.61 2.31
CA HIS A 204 -13.44 -7.72 2.62
C HIS A 204 -13.94 -8.41 1.34
N ALA A 205 -14.46 -7.63 0.38
CA ALA A 205 -14.94 -8.15 -0.89
C ALA A 205 -13.84 -8.88 -1.67
N ILE A 206 -12.62 -8.32 -1.74
CA ILE A 206 -11.43 -8.99 -2.29
C ILE A 206 -11.18 -10.35 -1.61
N ASN A 207 -11.41 -10.44 -0.30
CA ASN A 207 -11.23 -11.66 0.48
C ASN A 207 -12.42 -12.64 0.43
N THR A 208 -13.57 -12.26 -0.10
CA THR A 208 -14.74 -13.15 -0.27
C THR A 208 -15.00 -13.59 -1.71
N VAL A 209 -14.33 -12.97 -2.69
CA VAL A 209 -14.36 -13.35 -4.11
C VAL A 209 -14.09 -14.85 -4.30
N LYS A 210 -14.95 -15.50 -5.10
CA LYS A 210 -14.90 -16.94 -5.41
C LYS A 210 -13.92 -17.25 -6.57
N LEU A 211 -12.72 -16.69 -6.50
CA LEU A 211 -11.62 -16.98 -7.42
C LEU A 211 -10.41 -17.51 -6.64
N HIS A 212 -9.58 -18.32 -7.29
CA HIS A 212 -8.36 -18.83 -6.67
C HIS A 212 -7.36 -17.69 -6.42
N ARG A 213 -6.79 -17.66 -5.22
CA ARG A 213 -5.90 -16.59 -4.72
C ARG A 213 -4.73 -17.26 -3.99
N PRO A 214 -3.59 -17.48 -4.66
CA PRO A 214 -2.44 -18.14 -4.05
C PRO A 214 -1.67 -17.26 -3.05
N TRP A 215 -1.99 -15.96 -2.99
CA TRP A 215 -1.39 -14.98 -2.07
C TRP A 215 -2.26 -14.72 -0.85
N LYS A 216 -1.64 -14.29 0.25
CA LYS A 216 -2.38 -13.58 1.30
C LYS A 216 -2.77 -12.19 0.81
N LEU A 217 -4.03 -11.80 0.96
CA LEU A 217 -4.56 -10.49 0.56
C LEU A 217 -4.92 -9.68 1.81
N THR A 218 -4.10 -8.70 2.14
CA THR A 218 -4.21 -7.90 3.38
C THR A 218 -3.93 -6.42 3.10
N PHE A 219 -3.75 -5.61 4.14
CA PHE A 219 -3.65 -4.15 4.04
C PHE A 219 -2.26 -3.61 4.44
N SER A 220 -1.89 -2.49 3.83
CA SER A 220 -0.82 -1.59 4.26
C SER A 220 -1.35 -0.15 4.25
N TYR A 221 -2.19 0.16 5.24
CA TYR A 221 -2.95 1.40 5.31
C TYR A 221 -2.28 2.48 6.15
N GLY A 222 -2.22 3.70 5.59
CA GLY A 222 -1.92 4.93 6.32
C GLY A 222 -3.22 5.62 6.71
N ARG A 223 -3.75 6.46 5.81
CA ARG A 223 -4.98 7.25 6.06
C ARG A 223 -6.16 6.41 6.50
N ALA A 224 -6.42 5.25 5.87
CA ALA A 224 -7.55 4.38 6.21
C ALA A 224 -7.46 3.68 7.60
N LEU A 225 -6.34 3.88 8.31
CA LEU A 225 -6.11 3.40 9.67
C LEU A 225 -5.98 4.55 10.69
N GLN A 226 -5.64 5.76 10.23
CA GLN A 226 -5.21 6.87 11.08
C GLN A 226 -6.12 8.09 11.03
N ALA A 227 -7.01 8.23 10.03
CA ALA A 227 -7.79 9.45 9.86
C ALA A 227 -8.70 9.72 11.06
N SER A 228 -9.48 8.74 11.51
CA SER A 228 -10.32 8.88 12.71
C SER A 228 -9.49 8.95 13.99
N VAL A 229 -8.31 8.31 14.01
CA VAL A 229 -7.38 8.35 15.17
C VAL A 229 -6.89 9.79 15.40
N LEU A 230 -6.44 10.46 14.34
CA LEU A 230 -5.95 11.83 14.41
C LEU A 230 -7.07 12.82 14.80
N LYS A 231 -8.29 12.62 14.27
CA LYS A 231 -9.47 13.41 14.64
C LYS A 231 -9.89 13.22 16.09
N ALA A 232 -9.77 12.00 16.62
CA ALA A 232 -10.06 11.71 18.01
C ALA A 232 -9.00 12.32 18.94
N TRP A 233 -7.72 12.26 18.56
CA TRP A 233 -6.61 12.77 19.37
C TRP A 233 -6.59 14.31 19.45
N GLN A 234 -6.73 14.99 18.32
CA GLN A 234 -6.64 16.46 18.21
C GLN A 234 -5.33 17.07 18.76
N GLY A 235 -4.27 16.27 18.93
CA GLY A 235 -3.03 16.72 19.56
C GLY A 235 -3.13 16.95 21.07
N LYS A 236 -4.12 16.38 21.74
CA LYS A 236 -4.40 16.59 23.17
C LYS A 236 -4.16 15.33 23.98
N ASP A 237 -3.40 15.43 25.06
CA ASP A 237 -3.00 14.27 25.89
C ASP A 237 -4.21 13.61 26.57
N GLU A 238 -5.22 14.38 26.96
CA GLU A 238 -6.47 13.88 27.53
C GLU A 238 -7.24 12.95 26.57
N ASN A 239 -6.93 12.99 25.26
CA ASN A 239 -7.59 12.19 24.24
C ASN A 239 -6.78 10.94 23.80
N ILE A 240 -5.60 10.69 24.39
CA ILE A 240 -4.73 9.58 23.98
C ILE A 240 -5.47 8.24 24.03
N GLU A 241 -6.16 7.93 25.13
CA GLU A 241 -6.89 6.66 25.27
C GLU A 241 -8.05 6.55 24.26
N ALA A 242 -8.74 7.65 23.99
CA ALA A 242 -9.83 7.67 23.02
C ALA A 242 -9.30 7.38 21.60
N ALA A 243 -8.20 8.02 21.21
CA ALA A 243 -7.55 7.78 19.93
C ALA A 243 -7.00 6.35 19.79
N GLN A 244 -6.41 5.80 20.85
CA GLN A 244 -5.94 4.40 20.88
C GLN A 244 -7.09 3.40 20.70
N LYS A 245 -8.27 3.65 21.32
CA LYS A 245 -9.47 2.82 21.11
C LYS A 245 -9.92 2.81 19.65
N VAL A 246 -9.87 3.97 18.97
CA VAL A 246 -10.18 4.08 17.54
C VAL A 246 -9.17 3.30 16.70
N LEU A 247 -7.86 3.42 16.99
CA LEU A 247 -6.82 2.66 16.28
C LEU A 247 -7.06 1.15 16.41
N LEU A 248 -7.36 0.68 17.62
CA LEU A 248 -7.63 -0.75 17.88
C LEU A 248 -8.88 -1.25 17.14
N HIS A 249 -9.94 -0.45 17.08
CA HIS A 249 -11.15 -0.75 16.31
C HIS A 249 -10.82 -0.95 14.82
N ARG A 250 -10.03 -0.04 14.25
CA ARG A 250 -9.64 -0.07 12.84
C ARG A 250 -8.63 -1.16 12.50
N ALA A 251 -7.70 -1.49 13.40
CA ALA A 251 -6.55 -2.36 13.11
C ALA A 251 -6.74 -3.85 13.37
N LYS A 252 -7.37 -4.24 14.48
CA LYS A 252 -7.12 -5.57 15.09
C LYS A 252 -7.48 -6.78 14.21
N VAL A 253 -6.64 -7.81 14.30
CA VAL A 253 -6.79 -9.19 13.83
C VAL A 253 -6.92 -10.10 15.07
N GLY A 254 -7.92 -11.00 15.17
CA GLY A 254 -8.11 -11.92 16.30
C GLY A 254 -9.49 -11.84 16.99
N LYS A 255 -9.62 -12.35 18.23
CA LYS A 255 -10.90 -12.53 18.97
C LYS A 255 -11.68 -11.24 19.32
N THR A 256 -11.14 -10.06 18.99
CA THR A 256 -11.79 -8.74 19.21
C THR A 256 -11.74 -7.86 17.96
N ALA A 257 -11.43 -8.45 16.79
CA ALA A 257 -11.29 -7.74 15.53
C ALA A 257 -12.64 -7.15 15.07
N LYS A 258 -12.63 -5.90 14.61
CA LYS A 258 -13.84 -5.22 14.15
C LYS A 258 -13.77 -4.84 12.66
N ALA A 259 -12.69 -4.20 12.20
CA ALA A 259 -12.58 -3.73 10.81
C ALA A 259 -11.53 -4.49 9.96
N ASN A 260 -10.37 -3.87 9.69
CA ASN A 260 -9.45 -4.32 8.62
C ASN A 260 -8.92 -5.76 8.82
N GLY A 261 -8.69 -6.18 10.06
CA GLY A 261 -8.29 -7.55 10.34
C GLY A 261 -9.36 -8.59 10.04
N MET A 262 -10.65 -8.27 10.24
CA MET A 262 -11.76 -9.12 9.80
C MET A 262 -11.93 -9.10 8.28
N ALA A 263 -11.73 -7.94 7.65
CA ALA A 263 -11.78 -7.79 6.21
C ALA A 263 -10.70 -8.64 5.52
N ALA A 264 -9.47 -8.66 6.04
CA ALA A 264 -8.38 -9.51 5.54
C ALA A 264 -8.68 -11.02 5.67
N MET A 265 -9.62 -11.42 6.53
CA MET A 265 -10.09 -12.80 6.67
C MET A 265 -11.39 -13.08 5.90
N GLY A 266 -11.97 -12.08 5.22
CA GLY A 266 -13.27 -12.20 4.57
C GLY A 266 -14.44 -12.36 5.56
N LYS A 267 -14.31 -11.83 6.78
CA LYS A 267 -15.28 -11.98 7.88
C LYS A 267 -15.80 -10.64 8.43
N TYR A 268 -15.60 -9.56 7.71
CA TYR A 268 -16.10 -8.25 8.12
C TYR A 268 -17.62 -8.21 7.92
N GLU A 269 -18.35 -7.84 8.96
CA GLU A 269 -19.83 -7.86 8.96
C GLU A 269 -20.43 -6.45 8.72
N GLY A 270 -19.58 -5.48 8.39
CA GLY A 270 -19.97 -4.07 8.29
C GLY A 270 -19.80 -3.32 9.61
N GLU A 271 -19.83 -2.00 9.51
CA GLU A 271 -19.90 -1.10 10.65
C GLU A 271 -20.80 0.08 10.26
N ASP A 272 -21.52 0.64 11.23
CA ASP A 272 -22.40 1.77 10.97
C ASP A 272 -21.60 2.92 10.37
N ALA A 273 -22.16 3.56 9.33
CA ALA A 273 -21.57 4.73 8.69
C ALA A 273 -21.68 5.95 9.62
N ALA A 274 -20.85 5.99 10.65
CA ALA A 274 -20.83 7.07 11.63
C ALA A 274 -19.55 7.92 11.49
N GLY A 275 -19.75 9.21 11.24
CA GLY A 275 -18.72 10.23 11.36
C GLY A 275 -17.54 10.10 10.41
N ALA A 276 -16.34 10.35 10.93
CA ALA A 276 -15.10 10.54 10.18
C ALA A 276 -14.65 9.35 9.31
N ALA A 277 -15.10 8.13 9.63
CA ALA A 277 -14.70 6.92 8.93
C ALA A 277 -15.28 6.82 7.50
N ALA A 278 -16.41 7.48 7.25
CA ALA A 278 -17.09 7.50 5.95
C ALA A 278 -16.55 8.57 4.99
N GLU A 279 -15.76 9.52 5.49
CA GLU A 279 -15.28 10.64 4.69
C GLU A 279 -14.22 10.19 3.68
N SER A 280 -14.34 10.68 2.44
CA SER A 280 -13.30 10.49 1.42
C SER A 280 -11.97 11.03 1.92
N LEU A 281 -10.92 10.22 1.79
CA LEU A 281 -9.55 10.59 2.18
C LEU A 281 -8.73 11.04 0.98
N PHE A 282 -9.37 11.25 -0.18
CA PHE A 282 -8.71 11.62 -1.43
C PHE A 282 -8.04 12.98 -1.33
N VAL A 283 -6.81 13.04 -1.85
CA VAL A 283 -6.06 14.28 -2.05
C VAL A 283 -5.53 14.21 -3.47
N ALA A 284 -5.93 15.16 -4.32
CA ALA A 284 -5.52 15.19 -5.72
C ALA A 284 -3.99 15.23 -5.83
N LYS A 285 -3.43 14.40 -6.71
CA LYS A 285 -1.97 14.32 -6.95
C LYS A 285 -1.13 14.18 -5.67
N HIS A 286 -1.60 13.39 -4.71
CA HIS A 286 -0.95 13.28 -3.40
C HIS A 286 0.52 12.84 -3.48
N ALA A 287 1.41 13.66 -2.92
CA ALA A 287 2.81 13.37 -2.67
C ALA A 287 3.07 13.26 -1.16
N TYR A 288 3.83 12.23 -0.75
CA TYR A 288 4.22 11.96 0.64
C TYR A 288 5.60 12.50 0.96
#